data_AF-A0A8T4CPJ4-F1
#
_entry.id   AF-A0A8T4CPJ4-F1
#
_cell.length_a   1.000
_cell.length_b   1.000
_cell.length_c   1.000
_cell.angle_alpha   90.00
_cell.angle_beta   90.00
_cell.angle_gamma   90.00
#
_symmetry.space_group_name_H-M   'P 1'
#
loop_
_entity.id
_entity.type
_entity.pdbx_description
1 polymer ?
#
loop_
_entity_poly.entity_id
_entity_poly.type
_entity_poly.pdbx_seq_one_letter_code
_entity_poly.pdbx_strand_id
1 'polypeptide(L)'
;MLIKQNGIATLAVTLILVLIATVATLYANRQAFIFQKTSANYYANNKAFEAAEAGANEFAARIQSDLNIISTGGTGTEIITPTVATGATACRDNFFNAYSFVSDFADSTSPNQFASDRYFSKRLKENGAPDSLGLGFRVRAVMNGLSMTITSTGCADDSTATPSNTAPACVTAGQPTATVSVVLPLKGRFNPNKAGFSVKGYADSRGSITSNNSNPPTTGFCPIVSGDSFTRNGATDGTITPYSDIAALTQDQYFEMYFGSPKSEVKAAATAAGTVFNSSGCPTVTGNPLTVWIEGDFNPGSCTISAKNVIVNGNIIGNSLNLQVNGLLYANNLYSKSGTISVLGALAIAGDLDAAALGQTFSNFDGTQPNAVNGKTDATNGALFSTHSMNGSTHVVYDPTKLGNPIPPGGSASQFKAGLWRDF
;
A
#
# COMPACT_ATOMS: atom_id res chain seq x y z
N MET A 1 81.96 52.18 34.69
CA MET A 1 81.30 52.37 33.39
C MET A 1 80.41 51.16 33.03
N LEU A 2 79.62 50.62 33.97
CA LEU A 2 78.88 49.36 33.83
C LEU A 2 77.36 49.46 34.13
N ILE A 3 76.82 50.67 34.29
CA ILE A 3 75.42 50.87 34.72
C ILE A 3 74.45 51.07 33.52
N LYS A 4 74.94 51.25 32.29
CA LYS A 4 74.10 51.51 31.11
C LYS A 4 73.60 50.28 30.33
N GLN A 5 74.04 49.05 30.65
CA GLN A 5 73.62 47.84 29.90
C GLN A 5 72.32 47.21 30.41
N ASN A 6 71.92 47.47 31.66
CA ASN A 6 70.74 46.84 32.25
C ASN A 6 69.40 47.32 31.65
N GLY A 7 69.36 48.50 31.01
CA GLY A 7 68.13 49.03 30.41
C GLY A 7 67.69 48.31 29.13
N ILE A 8 68.64 47.85 28.30
CA ILE A 8 68.35 47.19 27.02
C ILE A 8 67.84 45.76 27.27
N ALA A 9 68.39 45.06 28.26
CA ALA A 9 67.94 43.72 28.63
C ALA A 9 66.48 43.72 29.12
N THR A 10 66.09 44.70 29.95
CA THR A 10 64.71 44.82 30.42
C THR A 10 63.74 45.13 29.28
N LEU A 11 64.11 45.99 28.33
CA LEU A 11 63.29 46.28 27.15
C LEU A 11 63.10 45.04 26.26
N ALA A 12 64.15 44.26 26.05
CA ALA A 12 64.07 43.04 25.25
C ALA A 12 63.14 42.00 25.91
N VAL A 13 63.25 41.81 27.22
CA VAL A 13 62.39 40.88 27.96
C VAL A 13 60.94 41.34 27.96
N THR A 14 60.66 42.63 28.17
CA THR A 14 59.27 43.13 28.12
C THR A 14 58.66 42.99 26.74
N LEU A 15 59.43 43.23 25.67
CA LEU A 15 58.95 43.10 24.29
C LEU A 15 58.66 41.62 23.94
N ILE A 16 59.51 40.69 24.40
CA ILE A 16 59.26 39.25 24.26
C ILE A 16 58.00 38.84 25.04
N LEU A 17 57.82 39.31 26.29
CA LEU A 17 56.64 38.99 27.08
C LEU A 17 55.35 39.54 26.46
N VAL A 18 55.38 40.77 25.93
CA VAL A 18 54.25 41.37 25.21
C VAL A 18 53.93 40.59 23.92
N LEU A 19 54.95 40.16 23.18
CA LEU A 19 54.77 39.34 21.98
C LEU A 19 54.11 37.99 22.33
N ILE A 20 54.60 37.29 23.35
CA ILE A 20 54.02 36.02 23.82
C ILE A 20 52.57 36.21 24.27
N ALA A 21 52.30 37.26 25.06
CA ALA A 21 50.94 37.58 25.51
C ALA A 21 50.01 37.88 24.32
N THR A 22 50.49 38.59 23.30
CA THR A 22 49.71 38.92 22.09
C THR A 22 49.43 37.67 21.24
N VAL A 23 50.39 36.76 21.09
CA VAL A 23 50.18 35.48 20.38
C VAL A 23 49.20 34.59 21.14
N ALA A 24 49.30 34.54 22.47
CA ALA A 24 48.38 33.77 23.31
C ALA A 24 46.93 34.30 23.22
N THR A 25 46.72 35.62 23.25
CA THR A 25 45.38 36.21 23.11
C THR A 25 44.81 36.01 21.70
N LEU A 26 45.64 36.14 20.66
CA LEU A 26 45.21 35.85 19.28
C LEU A 26 44.78 34.39 19.11
N TYR A 27 45.52 33.44 19.71
CA TYR A 27 45.18 32.02 19.67
C TYR A 27 43.89 31.72 20.43
N ALA A 28 43.70 32.32 21.61
CA ALA A 28 42.46 32.18 22.40
C ALA A 28 41.24 32.72 21.64
N ASN A 29 41.36 33.89 21.01
CA ASN A 29 40.28 34.48 20.19
C ASN A 29 39.93 33.61 18.99
N ARG A 30 40.94 33.02 18.33
CA ARG A 30 40.71 32.08 17.23
C ARG A 30 39.96 30.83 17.69
N GLN A 31 40.31 30.25 18.84
CA GLN A 31 39.63 29.07 19.37
C GLN A 31 38.18 29.38 19.76
N ALA A 32 37.93 30.52 20.41
CA ALA A 32 36.58 30.96 20.75
C ALA A 32 35.71 31.16 19.50
N PHE A 33 36.26 31.77 18.45
CA PHE A 33 35.56 31.94 17.18
C PHE A 33 35.22 30.60 16.50
N ILE A 34 36.17 29.66 16.48
CA ILE A 34 35.94 28.32 15.94
C ILE A 34 34.86 27.60 16.74
N PHE A 35 34.91 27.64 18.08
CA PHE A 35 33.91 27.00 18.93
C PHE A 35 32.51 27.58 18.73
N GLN A 36 32.40 28.91 18.63
CA GLN A 36 31.12 29.58 18.34
C GLN A 36 30.57 29.16 16.99
N LYS A 37 31.41 29.15 15.94
CA LYS A 37 31.01 28.74 14.60
C LYS A 37 30.57 27.28 14.55
N THR A 38 31.33 26.38 15.18
CA THR A 38 30.98 24.95 15.25
C THR A 38 29.70 24.73 16.04
N SER A 39 29.50 25.43 17.16
CA SER A 39 28.30 25.32 17.98
C SER A 39 27.06 25.86 17.26
N ALA A 40 27.19 27.00 16.57
CA ALA A 40 26.10 27.57 15.76
C ALA A 40 25.72 26.65 14.59
N ASN A 41 26.71 26.09 13.90
CA ASN A 41 26.47 25.13 12.82
C ASN A 41 25.82 23.85 13.34
N TYR A 42 26.28 23.32 14.47
CA TYR A 42 25.71 22.12 15.08
C TYR A 42 24.25 22.36 15.50
N TYR A 43 23.97 23.50 16.15
CA TYR A 43 22.62 23.89 16.53
C TYR A 43 21.69 24.05 15.31
N ALA A 44 22.17 24.71 14.25
CA ALA A 44 21.39 24.90 13.04
C ALA A 44 21.15 23.58 12.27
N ASN A 45 22.11 22.64 12.27
CA ASN A 45 21.90 21.29 11.74
C ASN A 45 20.86 20.51 12.52
N ASN A 46 20.89 20.55 13.86
CA ASN A 46 19.87 19.90 14.69
C ASN A 46 18.48 20.50 14.45
N LYS A 47 18.38 21.83 14.33
CA LYS A 47 17.14 22.51 13.97
C LYS A 47 16.60 22.08 12.60
N ALA A 48 17.47 22.03 11.59
CA ALA A 48 17.10 21.54 10.27
C ALA A 48 16.64 20.08 10.31
N PHE A 49 17.27 19.26 11.16
CA PHE A 49 16.90 17.86 11.36
C PHE A 49 15.52 17.70 12.01
N GLU A 50 15.28 18.40 13.13
CA GLU A 50 13.99 18.43 13.80
C GLU A 50 12.87 18.90 12.85
N ALA A 51 13.15 19.91 12.03
CA ALA A 51 12.21 20.38 11.01
C ALA A 51 11.91 19.29 9.96
N ALA A 52 12.93 18.57 9.49
CA ALA A 52 12.78 17.49 8.53
C ALA A 52 11.95 16.34 9.09
N GLU A 53 12.24 15.90 10.32
CA GLU A 53 11.50 14.83 10.99
C GLU A 53 10.04 15.22 11.23
N ALA A 54 9.80 16.42 11.76
CA ALA A 54 8.46 16.96 11.93
C ALA A 54 7.71 17.03 10.60
N GLY A 55 8.36 17.46 9.52
CA GLY A 55 7.76 17.49 8.19
C GLY A 55 7.34 16.11 7.67
N ALA A 56 8.18 15.09 7.88
CA ALA A 56 7.85 13.72 7.48
C ALA A 56 6.66 13.15 8.29
N ASN A 57 6.68 13.33 9.62
CA ASN A 57 5.60 12.87 10.52
C ASN A 57 4.27 13.55 10.21
N GLU A 58 4.34 14.85 9.99
CA GLU A 58 3.21 15.69 9.66
C GLU A 58 2.61 15.30 8.29
N PHE A 59 3.43 15.09 7.26
CA PHE A 59 2.95 14.59 5.96
C PHE A 59 2.32 13.20 6.08
N ALA A 60 2.96 12.27 6.81
CA ALA A 60 2.41 10.94 7.06
C ALA A 60 1.06 10.98 7.78
N ALA A 61 0.88 11.89 8.75
CA ALA A 61 -0.40 12.09 9.44
C ALA A 61 -1.52 12.55 8.49
N ARG A 62 -1.21 13.40 7.50
CA ARG A 62 -2.19 13.84 6.48
C ARG A 62 -2.58 12.69 5.57
N ILE A 63 -1.60 11.91 5.10
CA ILE A 63 -1.87 10.71 4.32
C ILE A 63 -2.78 9.77 5.10
N GLN A 64 -2.49 9.52 6.38
CA GLN A 64 -3.34 8.66 7.21
C GLN A 64 -4.76 9.22 7.35
N SER A 65 -4.91 10.54 7.48
CA SER A 65 -6.22 11.21 7.51
C SER A 65 -6.98 11.02 6.19
N ASP A 66 -6.33 11.24 5.05
CA ASP A 66 -6.94 11.01 3.72
C ASP A 66 -7.32 9.53 3.54
N LEU A 67 -6.45 8.59 3.93
CA LEU A 67 -6.75 7.16 3.90
C LEU A 67 -7.98 6.81 4.76
N ASN A 68 -8.11 7.42 5.95
CA ASN A 68 -9.26 7.21 6.82
C ASN A 68 -10.55 7.73 6.14
N ILE A 69 -10.53 8.91 5.52
CA ILE A 69 -11.68 9.46 4.78
C ILE A 69 -12.06 8.55 3.60
N ILE A 70 -11.07 8.14 2.80
CA ILE A 70 -11.26 7.23 1.67
C ILE A 70 -11.85 5.89 2.14
N SER A 71 -11.37 5.37 3.28
CA SER A 71 -11.88 4.15 3.90
C SER A 71 -13.29 4.27 4.45
N THR A 72 -13.94 5.43 4.37
CA THR A 72 -15.37 5.63 4.68
C THR A 72 -16.20 5.92 3.44
N GLY A 73 -15.62 5.81 2.24
CA GLY A 73 -16.27 6.13 0.97
C GLY A 73 -16.21 7.61 0.58
N GLY A 74 -15.45 8.43 1.31
CA GLY A 74 -15.17 9.81 0.94
C GLY A 74 -14.09 9.92 -0.14
N THR A 75 -13.92 11.13 -0.68
CA THR A 75 -12.75 11.47 -1.50
C THR A 75 -11.69 12.07 -0.57
N GLY A 76 -10.47 11.53 -0.59
CA GLY A 76 -9.33 12.21 0.05
C GLY A 76 -9.15 13.58 -0.60
N THR A 77 -8.92 14.62 0.20
CA THR A 77 -8.99 16.01 -0.29
C THR A 77 -7.69 16.78 -0.16
N GLU A 78 -6.74 16.36 0.66
CA GLU A 78 -5.53 17.16 0.90
C GLU A 78 -4.35 16.69 0.04
N ILE A 79 -3.95 15.42 0.07
CA ILE A 79 -2.70 14.95 -0.54
C ILE A 79 -2.92 13.82 -1.53
N ILE A 80 -3.72 12.81 -1.16
CA ILE A 80 -4.02 11.66 -2.02
C ILE A 80 -5.50 11.54 -2.28
N THR A 81 -5.81 10.98 -3.44
CA THR A 81 -7.18 10.68 -3.87
C THR A 81 -7.22 9.27 -4.49
N PRO A 82 -8.35 8.57 -4.45
CA PRO A 82 -8.49 7.30 -5.17
C PRO A 82 -8.24 7.51 -6.66
N THR A 83 -7.44 6.64 -7.27
CA THR A 83 -7.15 6.77 -8.70
C THR A 83 -8.40 6.45 -9.53
N VAL A 84 -8.95 7.46 -10.19
CA VAL A 84 -10.02 7.31 -11.19
C VAL A 84 -9.38 7.08 -12.56
N ALA A 85 -9.26 5.82 -12.98
CA ALA A 85 -8.96 5.56 -14.40
C ALA A 85 -10.18 5.93 -15.24
N THR A 86 -9.99 6.75 -16.26
CA THR A 86 -10.98 7.04 -17.29
C THR A 86 -10.81 6.09 -18.48
N GLY A 87 -11.91 5.51 -18.99
CA GLY A 87 -11.94 4.70 -20.22
C GLY A 87 -11.97 3.18 -20.02
N ALA A 88 -12.26 2.43 -21.10
CA ALA A 88 -12.39 0.97 -21.12
C ALA A 88 -11.03 0.23 -21.11
N THR A 89 -9.93 0.90 -21.44
CA THR A 89 -8.54 0.41 -21.29
C THR A 89 -8.08 0.31 -19.83
N ALA A 90 -8.94 0.74 -18.89
CA ALA A 90 -8.69 0.85 -17.44
C ALA A 90 -8.57 -0.46 -16.65
N CYS A 91 -8.71 -1.63 -17.28
CA CYS A 91 -8.62 -2.91 -16.56
C CYS A 91 -7.23 -3.20 -16.00
N ARG A 92 -6.18 -2.58 -16.57
CA ARG A 92 -4.78 -2.77 -16.14
C ARG A 92 -4.21 -1.55 -15.43
N ASP A 93 -4.37 -0.37 -16.00
CA ASP A 93 -3.46 0.75 -15.71
C ASP A 93 -3.57 1.31 -14.29
N ASN A 94 -4.62 0.94 -13.53
CA ASN A 94 -4.80 1.31 -12.12
C ASN A 94 -5.05 0.12 -11.17
N PHE A 95 -4.66 -1.09 -11.59
CA PHE A 95 -4.88 -2.31 -10.80
C PHE A 95 -3.95 -2.41 -9.58
N PHE A 96 -2.83 -1.68 -9.57
CA PHE A 96 -1.82 -1.69 -8.51
C PHE A 96 -1.65 -0.37 -7.78
N ASN A 97 -2.22 0.71 -8.31
CA ASN A 97 -2.13 2.05 -7.73
C ASN A 97 -3.54 2.50 -7.35
N ALA A 98 -4.01 2.08 -6.18
CA ALA A 98 -5.30 2.48 -5.65
C ALA A 98 -5.40 4.00 -5.39
N TYR A 99 -4.25 4.66 -5.27
CA TYR A 99 -4.14 6.08 -4.93
C TYR A 99 -3.27 6.83 -5.95
N SER A 100 -3.66 8.07 -6.22
CA SER A 100 -2.86 9.07 -6.91
C SER A 100 -2.72 10.31 -6.03
N PHE A 101 -1.69 11.11 -6.25
CA PHE A 101 -1.65 12.43 -5.61
C PHE A 101 -2.76 13.31 -6.18
N VAL A 102 -3.27 14.23 -5.37
CA VAL A 102 -4.17 15.27 -5.89
C VAL A 102 -3.41 16.11 -6.93
N SER A 103 -4.13 16.69 -7.90
CA SER A 103 -3.53 17.39 -9.05
C SER A 103 -2.55 18.50 -8.68
N ASP A 104 -2.71 19.08 -7.49
CA ASP A 104 -1.85 20.15 -6.99
C ASP A 104 -0.43 19.69 -6.63
N PHE A 105 -0.25 18.37 -6.45
CA PHE A 105 1.06 17.76 -6.19
C PHE A 105 1.48 16.78 -7.30
N ALA A 106 0.54 16.14 -7.99
CA ALA A 106 0.81 15.09 -8.96
C ALA A 106 1.62 15.57 -10.18
N ASP A 107 2.58 14.76 -10.61
CA ASP A 107 3.20 14.90 -11.93
C ASP A 107 2.21 14.51 -13.03
N SER A 108 2.18 15.28 -14.12
CA SER A 108 1.21 15.08 -15.22
C SER A 108 1.43 13.78 -15.98
N THR A 109 2.65 13.24 -15.96
CA THR A 109 3.02 11.98 -16.62
C THR A 109 3.04 10.80 -15.66
N SER A 110 3.23 11.08 -14.36
CA SER A 110 3.35 10.07 -13.31
C SER A 110 2.55 10.51 -12.07
N PRO A 111 1.22 10.32 -12.05
CA PRO A 111 0.36 10.83 -10.96
C PRO A 111 0.62 10.19 -9.59
N ASN A 112 1.45 9.16 -9.56
CA ASN A 112 2.00 8.51 -8.37
C ASN A 112 3.30 9.16 -7.86
N GLN A 113 3.74 10.28 -8.45
CA GLN A 113 4.91 11.05 -8.04
C GLN A 113 4.53 12.51 -7.86
N PHE A 114 5.23 13.20 -6.95
CA PHE A 114 5.17 14.65 -6.89
C PHE A 114 5.79 15.25 -8.16
N ALA A 115 5.15 16.26 -8.75
CA ALA A 115 5.74 17.06 -9.80
C ALA A 115 7.06 17.71 -9.32
N SER A 116 8.00 17.88 -10.25
CA SER A 116 9.37 18.31 -9.94
C SER A 116 9.48 19.73 -9.35
N ASP A 117 8.42 20.53 -9.40
CA ASP A 117 8.30 21.87 -8.82
C ASP A 117 7.35 21.91 -7.60
N ARG A 118 6.73 20.79 -7.24
CA ARG A 118 5.74 20.72 -6.17
C ARG A 118 6.27 20.15 -4.87
N TYR A 119 5.73 20.67 -3.77
CA TYR A 119 6.11 20.29 -2.40
C TYR A 119 4.93 20.40 -1.45
N PHE A 120 4.91 19.56 -0.42
CA PHE A 120 4.12 19.85 0.76
C PHE A 120 5.00 20.60 1.77
N SER A 121 4.64 21.84 2.10
CA SER A 121 5.47 22.67 2.97
C SER A 121 4.61 23.41 3.99
N LYS A 122 5.06 23.41 5.25
CA LYS A 122 4.48 24.20 6.34
C LYS A 122 5.61 24.73 7.22
N ARG A 123 5.26 25.63 8.14
CA ARG A 123 6.15 26.07 9.22
C ARG A 123 5.70 25.45 10.53
N LEU A 124 6.66 25.09 11.36
CA LEU A 124 6.40 24.72 12.74
C LEU A 124 6.34 26.00 13.57
N LYS A 125 5.29 26.15 14.38
CA LYS A 125 5.25 27.17 15.44
C LYS A 125 5.99 26.61 16.64
N GLU A 126 7.11 27.22 17.04
CA GLU A 126 7.71 26.92 18.35
C GLU A 126 6.71 27.34 19.44
N ASN A 127 6.38 26.42 20.36
CA ASN A 127 5.46 26.70 21.46
C ASN A 127 5.99 27.84 22.33
N GLY A 128 5.25 28.96 22.40
CA GLY A 128 5.49 30.05 23.37
C GLY A 128 6.27 31.25 22.86
N ALA A 129 6.69 31.30 21.60
CA ALA A 129 7.37 32.47 21.04
C ALA A 129 6.40 33.34 20.20
N PRO A 130 6.19 34.61 20.55
CA PRO A 130 5.48 35.56 19.70
C PRO A 130 6.39 35.89 18.50
N ASP A 131 6.00 35.47 17.30
CA ASP A 131 6.65 35.78 16.03
C ASP A 131 8.14 35.40 15.91
N SER A 132 8.59 34.28 16.52
CA SER A 132 9.90 33.73 16.17
C SER A 132 9.86 33.04 14.81
N LEU A 133 10.93 33.30 14.06
CA LEU A 133 11.21 32.77 12.74
C LEU A 133 11.16 31.23 12.82
N GLY A 134 10.10 30.65 12.23
CA GLY A 134 9.72 29.25 12.45
C GLY A 134 10.47 28.28 11.55
N LEU A 135 10.79 27.10 12.09
CA LEU A 135 11.38 25.98 11.33
C LEU A 135 10.54 25.66 10.09
N GLY A 136 11.19 25.61 8.93
CA GLY A 136 10.58 25.29 7.65
C GLY A 136 10.93 23.87 7.20
N PHE A 137 9.98 23.19 6.58
CA PHE A 137 10.22 21.93 5.91
C PHE A 137 9.51 21.87 4.57
N ARG A 138 10.06 21.06 3.66
CA ARG A 138 9.41 20.68 2.40
C ARG A 138 9.45 19.17 2.26
N VAL A 139 8.33 18.60 1.80
CA VAL A 139 8.18 17.17 1.61
C VAL A 139 7.86 16.86 0.17
N ARG A 140 8.46 15.79 -0.32
CA ARG A 140 8.11 15.11 -1.57
C ARG A 140 7.77 13.67 -1.27
N ALA A 141 6.94 13.08 -2.11
CA ALA A 141 6.61 11.67 -2.01
C ALA A 141 6.56 10.99 -3.38
N VAL A 142 6.87 9.70 -3.36
CA VAL A 142 6.78 8.80 -4.51
C VAL A 142 6.05 7.55 -4.06
N MET A 143 4.97 7.19 -4.76
CA MET A 143 4.22 5.96 -4.54
C MET A 143 4.71 4.87 -5.48
N ASN A 144 5.23 3.80 -4.90
CA ASN A 144 5.72 2.60 -5.57
C ASN A 144 4.89 1.40 -5.11
N GLY A 145 3.74 1.18 -5.74
CA GLY A 145 2.79 0.11 -5.39
C GLY A 145 2.25 0.27 -3.98
N LEU A 146 2.64 -0.62 -3.05
CA LEU A 146 2.16 -0.67 -1.65
C LEU A 146 2.98 0.21 -0.70
N SER A 147 3.86 1.06 -1.21
CA SER A 147 4.72 1.87 -0.36
C SER A 147 4.81 3.29 -0.92
N MET A 148 4.78 4.25 -0.02
CA MET A 148 5.08 5.64 -0.29
C MET A 148 6.39 5.98 0.37
N THR A 149 7.39 6.35 -0.43
CA THR A 149 8.62 6.94 0.09
C THR A 149 8.40 8.44 0.24
N ILE A 150 8.48 8.92 1.47
CA ILE A 150 8.39 10.32 1.87
C ILE A 150 9.81 10.82 2.07
N THR A 151 10.17 11.93 1.43
CA THR A 151 11.46 12.60 1.61
C THR A 151 11.19 14.02 2.08
N SER A 152 11.55 14.31 3.32
CA SER A 152 11.39 15.62 3.95
C SER A 152 12.75 16.29 4.08
N THR A 153 12.86 17.52 3.57
CA THR A 153 14.03 18.37 3.78
C THR A 153 13.64 19.52 4.70
N GLY A 154 14.31 19.61 5.84
CA GLY A 154 14.17 20.71 6.79
C GLY A 154 15.34 21.69 6.68
N CYS A 155 15.09 22.92 7.10
CA CYS A 155 16.09 23.98 7.19
C CYS A 155 15.90 24.78 8.46
N ALA A 156 17.01 25.32 8.97
CA ALA A 156 17.00 26.32 10.03
C ALA A 156 16.69 27.73 9.49
N ASP A 157 16.01 27.84 8.34
CA ASP A 157 15.81 29.11 7.65
C ASP A 157 14.73 29.96 8.33
N ASP A 158 15.11 31.20 8.61
CA ASP A 158 14.29 32.26 9.18
C ASP A 158 13.53 33.06 8.11
N SER A 159 13.56 32.64 6.85
CA SER A 159 12.82 33.24 5.72
C SER A 159 11.41 33.65 6.15
N THR A 160 10.91 34.80 5.68
CA THR A 160 9.54 35.28 5.93
C THR A 160 8.54 34.85 4.85
N ALA A 161 9.01 34.18 3.79
CA ALA A 161 8.16 33.77 2.68
C ALA A 161 7.18 32.67 3.10
N THR A 162 5.87 32.96 3.03
CA THR A 162 4.82 31.98 3.31
C THR A 162 5.01 30.76 2.42
N PRO A 163 5.20 29.54 2.99
CA PRO A 163 5.38 28.34 2.19
C PRO A 163 4.15 28.08 1.31
N SER A 164 4.36 27.64 0.09
CA SER A 164 3.30 27.17 -0.80
C SER A 164 3.70 25.83 -1.44
N ASN A 165 2.82 25.27 -2.27
CA ASN A 165 3.16 24.07 -3.03
C ASN A 165 4.19 24.32 -4.13
N THR A 166 4.46 25.56 -4.53
CA THR A 166 5.45 25.94 -5.57
C THR A 166 6.61 26.77 -5.03
N ALA A 167 6.44 27.44 -3.89
CA ALA A 167 7.47 28.18 -3.18
C ALA A 167 7.88 27.36 -1.94
N PRO A 168 8.89 26.48 -2.04
CA PRO A 168 9.24 25.60 -0.95
C PRO A 168 9.76 26.40 0.24
N ALA A 169 9.47 25.93 1.46
CA ALA A 169 10.33 26.26 2.59
C ALA A 169 11.77 25.80 2.27
N CYS A 170 12.78 26.52 2.78
CA CYS A 170 14.20 26.20 2.57
C CYS A 170 14.80 26.62 1.21
N VAL A 171 14.57 27.87 0.79
CA VAL A 171 15.13 28.43 -0.46
C VAL A 171 16.39 29.26 -0.26
N THR A 172 16.71 29.65 0.97
CA THR A 172 17.86 30.52 1.23
C THR A 172 19.17 29.74 1.06
N ALA A 173 19.94 30.11 0.04
CA ALA A 173 21.24 29.52 -0.23
C ALA A 173 22.21 29.69 0.96
N GLY A 174 22.92 28.62 1.32
CA GLY A 174 23.92 28.64 2.40
C GLY A 174 23.39 28.34 3.80
N GLN A 175 22.08 28.15 3.97
CA GLN A 175 21.52 27.63 5.23
C GLN A 175 21.76 26.12 5.34
N PRO A 176 22.06 25.61 6.55
CA PRO A 176 22.14 24.17 6.76
C PRO A 176 20.77 23.52 6.50
N THR A 177 20.82 22.38 5.83
CA THR A 177 19.63 21.57 5.53
C THR A 177 19.86 20.15 6.01
N ALA A 178 18.79 19.49 6.44
CA ALA A 178 18.81 18.07 6.75
C ALA A 178 17.69 17.38 5.97
N THR A 179 17.92 16.14 5.57
CA THR A 179 16.92 15.34 4.85
C THR A 179 16.63 14.05 5.60
N VAL A 180 15.35 13.78 5.81
CA VAL A 180 14.82 12.55 6.41
C VAL A 180 13.98 11.83 5.38
N SER A 181 14.12 10.50 5.30
CA SER A 181 13.26 9.67 4.47
C SER A 181 12.52 8.64 5.31
N VAL A 182 11.23 8.49 5.06
CA VAL A 182 10.33 7.55 5.72
C VAL A 182 9.58 6.76 4.66
N VAL A 183 9.45 5.45 4.85
CA VAL A 183 8.62 4.61 3.99
C VAL A 183 7.32 4.32 4.72
N LEU A 184 6.22 4.82 4.17
CA LEU A 184 4.87 4.55 4.65
C LEU A 184 4.27 3.42 3.80
N PRO A 185 3.85 2.29 4.39
CA PRO A 185 3.09 1.29 3.66
C PRO A 185 1.71 1.87 3.28
N LEU A 186 1.43 1.91 1.98
CA LEU A 186 0.10 2.19 1.44
C LEU A 186 -0.65 0.87 1.35
N LYS A 187 -1.62 0.69 2.25
CA LYS A 187 -2.39 -0.55 2.33
C LYS A 187 -3.51 -0.54 1.29
N GLY A 188 -3.38 -1.37 0.26
CA GLY A 188 -4.36 -1.62 -0.79
C GLY A 188 -3.78 -1.43 -2.19
N ARG A 189 -3.66 -2.51 -2.97
CA ARG A 189 -3.36 -2.42 -4.42
C ARG A 189 -4.64 -2.45 -5.22
N PHE A 190 -5.63 -3.20 -4.76
CA PHE A 190 -6.86 -3.47 -5.47
C PHE A 190 -7.81 -2.28 -5.33
N ASN A 191 -8.22 -1.70 -6.47
CA ASN A 191 -9.40 -0.86 -6.53
C ASN A 191 -10.60 -1.78 -6.78
N PRO A 192 -11.34 -2.18 -5.73
CA PRO A 192 -12.46 -3.09 -5.92
C PRO A 192 -13.49 -2.57 -6.90
N ASN A 193 -13.61 -1.25 -7.08
CA ASN A 193 -14.60 -0.61 -7.96
C ASN A 193 -14.53 -1.03 -9.44
N LYS A 194 -13.51 -1.82 -9.83
CA LYS A 194 -13.26 -2.15 -11.23
C LYS A 194 -13.17 -3.63 -11.54
N ALA A 195 -13.05 -4.54 -10.57
CA ALA A 195 -12.98 -5.98 -10.86
C ALA A 195 -13.91 -6.78 -9.95
N GLY A 196 -14.93 -7.40 -10.55
CA GLY A 196 -15.88 -8.24 -9.81
C GLY A 196 -15.33 -9.64 -9.55
N PHE A 197 -14.59 -10.19 -10.50
CA PHE A 197 -14.08 -11.56 -10.43
C PHE A 197 -12.62 -11.61 -10.86
N SER A 198 -11.77 -12.23 -10.04
CA SER A 198 -10.38 -12.49 -10.39
C SER A 198 -9.86 -13.85 -9.93
N VAL A 199 -8.99 -14.42 -10.75
CA VAL A 199 -8.29 -15.68 -10.48
C VAL A 199 -6.83 -15.49 -10.81
N LYS A 200 -5.92 -15.76 -9.86
CA LYS A 200 -4.48 -15.55 -10.04
C LYS A 200 -3.83 -16.67 -10.86
N GLY A 201 -4.22 -17.92 -10.60
CA GLY A 201 -3.79 -19.08 -11.37
C GLY A 201 -4.56 -19.18 -12.67
N TYR A 202 -5.02 -20.37 -13.01
CA TYR A 202 -5.89 -20.54 -14.16
C TYR A 202 -7.34 -20.74 -13.73
N ALA A 203 -8.25 -20.44 -14.65
CA ALA A 203 -9.64 -20.80 -14.51
C ALA A 203 -10.05 -21.71 -15.66
N ASP A 204 -10.62 -22.87 -15.34
CA ASP A 204 -11.19 -23.83 -16.28
C ASP A 204 -12.65 -24.12 -15.90
N SER A 205 -13.58 -23.76 -16.77
CA SER A 205 -15.02 -23.89 -16.50
C SER A 205 -15.85 -24.23 -17.74
N ARG A 206 -16.81 -25.13 -17.57
CA ARG A 206 -17.81 -25.48 -18.59
C ARG A 206 -19.19 -24.89 -18.31
N GLY A 207 -19.41 -24.31 -17.13
CA GLY A 207 -20.67 -23.65 -16.81
C GLY A 207 -20.70 -22.18 -17.18
N SER A 208 -21.74 -21.48 -16.75
CA SER A 208 -21.81 -20.02 -16.89
C SER A 208 -20.87 -19.36 -15.89
N ILE A 209 -19.99 -18.49 -16.37
CA ILE A 209 -19.33 -17.49 -15.53
C ILE A 209 -19.90 -16.16 -15.97
N THR A 210 -20.68 -15.56 -15.09
CA THR A 210 -21.30 -14.27 -15.33
C THR A 210 -20.82 -13.31 -14.26
N SER A 211 -20.34 -12.15 -14.69
CA SER A 211 -20.09 -11.05 -13.79
C SER A 211 -20.85 -9.82 -14.23
N ASN A 212 -21.88 -9.48 -13.48
CA ASN A 212 -22.70 -8.28 -13.72
C ASN A 212 -22.34 -7.22 -12.70
N ASN A 213 -22.77 -5.98 -12.94
CA ASN A 213 -22.66 -4.91 -11.95
C ASN A 213 -24.06 -4.50 -11.52
N SER A 214 -24.34 -4.48 -10.22
CA SER A 214 -25.65 -4.04 -9.71
C SER A 214 -25.91 -2.55 -9.95
N ASN A 215 -24.83 -1.76 -10.14
CA ASN A 215 -24.84 -0.35 -10.51
C ASN A 215 -23.67 -0.08 -11.47
N PRO A 216 -23.81 -0.32 -12.79
CA PRO A 216 -22.71 -0.16 -13.72
C PRO A 216 -22.13 1.27 -13.62
N PRO A 217 -20.85 1.44 -13.22
CA PRO A 217 -20.22 2.75 -13.30
C PRO A 217 -20.29 3.19 -14.76
N THR A 218 -20.52 4.48 -14.99
CA THR A 218 -20.63 5.06 -16.34
C THR A 218 -19.39 4.83 -17.19
N THR A 219 -18.26 4.36 -16.62
CA THR A 219 -17.07 3.92 -17.34
C THR A 219 -16.29 2.81 -16.60
N GLY A 220 -15.79 1.80 -17.34
CA GLY A 220 -14.59 1.01 -16.97
C GLY A 220 -14.73 -0.15 -15.95
N PHE A 221 -15.86 -0.84 -15.88
CA PHE A 221 -16.00 -2.09 -15.12
C PHE A 221 -15.37 -3.28 -15.86
N CYS A 222 -14.51 -4.04 -15.19
CA CYS A 222 -13.88 -5.26 -15.68
C CYS A 222 -14.55 -6.44 -14.98
N PRO A 223 -15.62 -6.98 -15.57
CA PRO A 223 -16.39 -8.05 -14.96
C PRO A 223 -15.51 -9.24 -14.58
N ILE A 224 -14.52 -9.58 -15.42
CA ILE A 224 -13.68 -10.77 -15.23
C ILE A 224 -12.21 -10.43 -15.50
N VAL A 225 -11.32 -10.70 -14.55
CA VAL A 225 -9.88 -10.45 -14.64
C VAL A 225 -9.10 -11.72 -14.30
N SER A 226 -8.51 -12.39 -15.28
CA SER A 226 -7.80 -13.66 -15.08
C SER A 226 -6.28 -13.50 -15.04
N GLY A 227 -5.59 -14.38 -14.34
CA GLY A 227 -4.13 -14.46 -14.24
C GLY A 227 -3.53 -15.30 -15.35
N ASP A 228 -2.87 -16.42 -14.99
CA ASP A 228 -2.08 -17.28 -15.90
C ASP A 228 -2.80 -17.57 -17.23
N SER A 229 -4.05 -18.04 -17.15
CA SER A 229 -4.84 -18.45 -18.31
C SER A 229 -6.32 -18.63 -17.95
N PHE A 230 -7.19 -18.60 -18.95
CA PHE A 230 -8.61 -18.86 -18.78
C PHE A 230 -9.12 -19.72 -19.94
N THR A 231 -9.72 -20.87 -19.62
CA THR A 231 -10.34 -21.79 -20.58
C THR A 231 -11.82 -21.96 -20.23
N ARG A 232 -12.70 -21.83 -21.23
CA ARG A 232 -14.13 -21.94 -20.97
C ARG A 232 -14.94 -22.45 -22.15
N ASN A 233 -16.01 -23.16 -21.83
CA ASN A 233 -17.03 -23.62 -22.77
C ASN A 233 -18.43 -23.27 -22.25
N GLY A 234 -19.08 -22.20 -22.75
CA GLY A 234 -20.41 -21.74 -22.32
C GLY A 234 -20.69 -20.25 -22.60
N ALA A 235 -21.74 -19.64 -22.03
CA ALA A 235 -22.05 -18.19 -22.13
C ALA A 235 -21.20 -17.27 -21.21
N THR A 236 -20.34 -16.40 -21.76
CA THR A 236 -19.52 -15.47 -20.96
C THR A 236 -20.20 -14.12 -20.95
N ASP A 237 -20.45 -13.56 -19.76
CA ASP A 237 -20.78 -12.14 -19.64
C ASP A 237 -19.55 -11.40 -19.13
N GLY A 238 -18.86 -10.70 -20.04
CA GLY A 238 -17.75 -9.82 -19.70
C GLY A 238 -16.48 -9.96 -20.56
N THR A 239 -15.60 -8.97 -20.42
CA THR A 239 -14.23 -9.02 -20.97
C THR A 239 -13.36 -9.85 -20.05
N ILE A 240 -12.61 -10.79 -20.62
CA ILE A 240 -11.57 -11.57 -19.93
C ILE A 240 -10.24 -11.11 -20.48
N THR A 241 -9.30 -10.81 -19.60
CA THR A 241 -7.94 -10.42 -20.01
C THR A 241 -6.95 -11.15 -19.11
N PRO A 242 -6.07 -12.01 -19.68
CA PRO A 242 -5.00 -12.62 -18.92
C PRO A 242 -3.93 -11.57 -18.56
N TYR A 243 -3.48 -11.59 -17.31
CA TYR A 243 -2.57 -10.62 -16.73
C TYR A 243 -1.38 -11.33 -16.09
N SER A 244 -0.23 -11.26 -16.77
CA SER A 244 1.01 -11.94 -16.35
C SER A 244 1.62 -11.38 -15.05
N ASP A 245 1.31 -10.13 -14.73
CA ASP A 245 1.67 -9.47 -13.47
C ASP A 245 0.86 -10.01 -12.29
N ILE A 246 -0.45 -10.28 -12.46
CA ILE A 246 -1.26 -10.97 -11.45
C ILE A 246 -0.75 -12.40 -11.25
N ALA A 247 -0.51 -13.13 -12.35
CA ALA A 247 0.07 -14.47 -12.35
C ALA A 247 1.38 -14.57 -11.56
N ALA A 248 2.25 -13.56 -11.72
CA ALA A 248 3.56 -13.51 -11.07
C ALA A 248 3.53 -13.26 -9.55
N LEU A 249 2.39 -12.85 -8.98
CA LEU A 249 2.28 -12.60 -7.54
C LEU A 249 2.36 -13.92 -6.76
N THR A 250 2.99 -13.89 -5.57
CA THR A 250 2.78 -14.96 -4.58
C THR A 250 1.33 -14.93 -4.07
N GLN A 251 0.86 -16.02 -3.46
CA GLN A 251 -0.49 -16.04 -2.88
C GLN A 251 -0.68 -14.96 -1.80
N ASP A 252 0.36 -14.69 -1.01
CA ASP A 252 0.32 -13.65 0.02
C ASP A 252 0.33 -12.25 -0.61
N GLN A 253 1.12 -12.02 -1.66
CA GLN A 253 1.07 -10.75 -2.39
C GLN A 253 -0.28 -10.52 -3.07
N TYR A 254 -0.90 -11.57 -3.60
CA TYR A 254 -2.26 -11.50 -4.14
C TYR A 254 -3.29 -11.25 -3.03
N PHE A 255 -3.16 -11.87 -1.86
CA PHE A 255 -4.00 -11.56 -0.70
C PHE A 255 -3.86 -10.09 -0.27
N GLU A 256 -2.63 -9.63 -0.04
CA GLU A 256 -2.31 -8.26 0.33
C GLU A 256 -2.78 -7.26 -0.72
N MET A 257 -2.88 -7.68 -1.99
CA MET A 257 -3.43 -6.86 -3.05
C MET A 257 -4.87 -6.44 -2.73
N TYR A 258 -5.72 -7.38 -2.29
CA TYR A 258 -7.13 -7.17 -1.97
C TYR A 258 -7.36 -6.53 -0.61
N PHE A 259 -6.66 -7.00 0.42
CA PHE A 259 -6.95 -6.61 1.81
C PHE A 259 -6.04 -5.51 2.33
N GLY A 260 -4.98 -5.16 1.59
CA GLY A 260 -3.99 -4.17 1.98
C GLY A 260 -3.14 -4.57 3.20
N SER A 261 -3.34 -5.75 3.77
CA SER A 261 -2.63 -6.22 4.97
C SER A 261 -2.26 -7.70 4.84
N PRO A 262 -1.19 -8.15 5.50
CA PRO A 262 -0.84 -9.57 5.55
C PRO A 262 -1.96 -10.42 6.15
N LYS A 263 -2.04 -11.69 5.75
CA LYS A 263 -3.00 -12.68 6.26
C LYS A 263 -3.07 -12.72 7.79
N SER A 264 -1.92 -12.62 8.46
CA SER A 264 -1.81 -12.66 9.93
C SER A 264 -2.56 -11.51 10.61
N GLU A 265 -2.49 -10.29 10.07
CA GLU A 265 -3.17 -9.12 10.63
C GLU A 265 -4.68 -9.20 10.41
N VAL A 266 -5.11 -9.62 9.21
CA VAL A 266 -6.53 -9.79 8.89
C VAL A 266 -7.15 -10.90 9.75
N LYS A 267 -6.43 -12.01 9.95
CA LYS A 267 -6.83 -13.09 10.86
C LYS A 267 -6.91 -12.61 12.32
N ALA A 268 -5.94 -11.81 12.77
CA ALA A 268 -5.96 -11.25 14.13
C ALA A 268 -7.20 -10.37 14.36
N ALA A 269 -7.57 -9.54 13.38
CA ALA A 269 -8.79 -8.72 13.43
C ALA A 269 -10.07 -9.59 13.48
N ALA A 270 -10.16 -10.64 12.66
CA ALA A 270 -11.28 -11.59 12.71
C ALA A 270 -11.33 -12.36 14.04
N THR A 271 -10.16 -12.71 14.60
CA THR A 271 -10.05 -13.39 15.91
C THR A 271 -10.60 -12.50 17.02
N ALA A 272 -10.20 -11.22 17.03
CA ALA A 272 -10.71 -10.24 17.99
C ALA A 272 -12.22 -10.02 17.87
N ALA A 273 -12.78 -10.15 16.66
CA ALA A 273 -14.22 -10.07 16.41
C ALA A 273 -14.98 -11.39 16.69
N GLY A 274 -14.29 -12.49 17.02
CA GLY A 274 -14.91 -13.79 17.23
C GLY A 274 -15.46 -14.46 15.96
N THR A 275 -14.90 -14.13 14.80
CA THR A 275 -15.41 -14.58 13.48
C THR A 275 -14.43 -15.48 12.73
N VAL A 276 -13.60 -16.22 13.47
CA VAL A 276 -12.71 -17.27 12.96
C VAL A 276 -13.36 -18.63 13.18
N PHE A 277 -13.50 -19.41 12.11
CA PHE A 277 -14.13 -20.72 12.10
C PHE A 277 -13.13 -21.78 11.61
N ASN A 278 -13.05 -22.90 12.32
CA ASN A 278 -12.22 -24.06 11.95
C ASN A 278 -13.06 -25.21 11.36
N SER A 279 -14.22 -24.89 10.78
CA SER A 279 -15.17 -25.89 10.29
C SER A 279 -15.07 -26.09 8.78
N SER A 280 -15.13 -27.35 8.35
CA SER A 280 -15.30 -27.68 6.93
C SER A 280 -16.72 -27.36 6.41
N GLY A 281 -17.72 -27.24 7.29
CA GLY A 281 -19.12 -26.92 6.94
C GLY A 281 -19.49 -25.44 7.09
N CYS A 282 -20.71 -25.08 6.69
CA CYS A 282 -21.21 -23.71 6.67
C CYS A 282 -21.19 -23.04 8.06
N PRO A 283 -20.46 -21.94 8.28
CA PRO A 283 -20.39 -21.27 9.56
C PRO A 283 -21.69 -20.51 9.88
N THR A 284 -22.07 -20.48 11.16
CA THR A 284 -23.16 -19.62 11.64
C THR A 284 -22.62 -18.23 11.92
N VAL A 285 -22.99 -17.26 11.08
CA VAL A 285 -22.49 -15.87 11.17
C VAL A 285 -23.62 -14.95 11.62
N THR A 286 -23.42 -14.22 12.72
CA THR A 286 -24.36 -13.23 13.25
C THR A 286 -23.87 -11.80 13.02
N GLY A 287 -24.77 -10.86 12.72
CA GLY A 287 -24.47 -9.42 12.80
C GLY A 287 -23.69 -8.80 11.62
N ASN A 288 -23.58 -9.48 10.47
CA ASN A 288 -22.89 -9.01 9.26
C ASN A 288 -21.48 -8.43 9.55
N PRO A 289 -20.55 -9.24 10.08
CA PRO A 289 -19.24 -8.77 10.50
C PRO A 289 -18.40 -8.26 9.32
N LEU A 290 -17.35 -7.49 9.64
CA LEU A 290 -16.39 -7.02 8.64
C LEU A 290 -15.64 -8.19 7.98
N THR A 291 -15.27 -9.20 8.75
CA THR A 291 -14.50 -10.34 8.23
C THR A 291 -15.00 -11.63 8.85
N VAL A 292 -15.26 -12.63 8.02
CA VAL A 292 -15.41 -14.04 8.38
C VAL A 292 -14.17 -14.76 7.87
N TRP A 293 -13.45 -15.43 8.76
CA TRP A 293 -12.26 -16.18 8.44
C TRP A 293 -12.51 -17.67 8.64
N ILE A 294 -12.36 -18.47 7.60
CA ILE A 294 -12.48 -19.93 7.63
C ILE A 294 -11.07 -20.49 7.49
N GLU A 295 -10.61 -21.21 8.50
CA GLU A 295 -9.29 -21.84 8.51
C GLU A 295 -9.34 -23.20 7.81
N GLY A 296 -8.42 -23.41 6.86
CA GLY A 296 -8.31 -24.66 6.12
C GLY A 296 -9.34 -24.79 4.98
N ASP A 297 -9.52 -26.01 4.52
CA ASP A 297 -10.39 -26.32 3.38
C ASP A 297 -11.87 -26.25 3.78
N PHE A 298 -12.67 -25.60 2.93
CA PHE A 298 -14.07 -25.33 3.13
C PHE A 298 -14.94 -26.13 2.15
N ASN A 299 -15.79 -27.00 2.67
CA ASN A 299 -16.79 -27.76 1.93
C ASN A 299 -18.20 -27.34 2.37
N PRO A 300 -18.73 -26.23 1.84
CA PRO A 300 -19.98 -25.66 2.33
C PRO A 300 -21.20 -26.57 2.12
N GLY A 301 -21.16 -27.51 1.17
CA GLY A 301 -22.36 -28.13 0.62
C GLY A 301 -23.31 -27.04 0.09
N SER A 302 -24.37 -26.74 0.85
CA SER A 302 -25.24 -25.58 0.62
C SER A 302 -25.07 -24.57 1.76
N CYS A 303 -24.67 -23.34 1.44
CA CYS A 303 -24.30 -22.34 2.44
C CYS A 303 -24.56 -20.91 1.97
N THR A 304 -25.04 -20.06 2.88
CA THR A 304 -25.16 -18.62 2.67
C THR A 304 -24.39 -17.88 3.76
N ILE A 305 -23.44 -17.03 3.37
CA ILE A 305 -22.62 -16.24 4.29
C ILE A 305 -22.78 -14.76 3.94
N SER A 306 -23.10 -13.92 4.93
CA SER A 306 -23.14 -12.47 4.78
C SER A 306 -22.10 -11.84 5.70
N ALA A 307 -21.06 -11.27 5.10
CA ALA A 307 -19.99 -10.54 5.76
C ALA A 307 -19.29 -9.70 4.70
N LYS A 308 -18.73 -8.56 5.09
CA LYS A 308 -18.02 -7.68 4.14
C LYS A 308 -16.86 -8.39 3.44
N ASN A 309 -16.13 -9.23 4.19
CA ASN A 309 -15.09 -10.13 3.70
C ASN A 309 -15.37 -11.56 4.19
N VAL A 310 -15.34 -12.54 3.29
CA VAL A 310 -15.36 -13.98 3.58
C VAL A 310 -14.06 -14.55 3.05
N ILE A 311 -13.18 -14.96 3.95
CA ILE A 311 -11.84 -15.43 3.63
C ILE A 311 -11.75 -16.91 3.97
N VAL A 312 -11.52 -17.74 2.97
CA VAL A 312 -11.17 -19.15 3.14
C VAL A 312 -9.65 -19.26 3.03
N ASN A 313 -8.97 -19.47 4.16
CA ASN A 313 -7.53 -19.71 4.21
C ASN A 313 -7.23 -21.18 3.85
N GLY A 314 -7.64 -21.56 2.64
CA GLY A 314 -7.61 -22.92 2.12
C GLY A 314 -8.40 -23.01 0.82
N ASN A 315 -8.78 -24.22 0.45
CA ASN A 315 -9.52 -24.50 -0.77
C ASN A 315 -11.02 -24.52 -0.50
N ILE A 316 -11.82 -23.95 -1.40
CA ILE A 316 -13.25 -24.26 -1.46
C ILE A 316 -13.39 -25.53 -2.28
N ILE A 317 -13.89 -26.61 -1.67
CA ILE A 317 -13.93 -27.95 -2.27
C ILE A 317 -15.32 -28.57 -2.18
N GLY A 318 -15.82 -29.14 -3.27
CA GLY A 318 -17.02 -29.99 -3.21
C GLY A 318 -17.45 -30.59 -4.54
N ASN A 319 -18.22 -31.69 -4.48
CA ASN A 319 -18.78 -32.32 -5.67
C ASN A 319 -19.98 -31.53 -6.22
N SER A 320 -20.78 -30.92 -5.34
CA SER A 320 -21.90 -30.04 -5.67
C SER A 320 -21.96 -28.89 -4.66
N LEU A 321 -21.53 -27.71 -5.07
CA LEU A 321 -21.46 -26.53 -4.21
C LEU A 321 -22.62 -25.58 -4.48
N ASN A 322 -23.40 -25.23 -3.47
CA ASN A 322 -24.40 -24.17 -3.52
C ASN A 322 -24.02 -23.08 -2.52
N LEU A 323 -23.05 -22.24 -2.90
CA LEU A 323 -22.50 -21.21 -2.02
C LEU A 323 -23.03 -19.83 -2.42
N GLN A 324 -23.59 -19.10 -1.47
CA GLN A 324 -23.99 -17.71 -1.63
C GLN A 324 -23.20 -16.82 -0.67
N VAL A 325 -22.52 -15.81 -1.21
CA VAL A 325 -21.78 -14.83 -0.40
C VAL A 325 -22.29 -13.43 -0.70
N ASN A 326 -22.55 -12.66 0.35
CA ASN A 326 -22.87 -11.24 0.26
C ASN A 326 -21.69 -10.44 0.85
N GLY A 327 -20.75 -10.07 -0.03
CA GLY A 327 -19.46 -9.44 0.28
C GLY A 327 -18.34 -9.91 -0.66
N LEU A 328 -17.10 -9.72 -0.23
CA LEU A 328 -15.91 -10.23 -0.93
C LEU A 328 -15.65 -11.68 -0.53
N LEU A 329 -15.59 -12.62 -1.48
CA LEU A 329 -15.14 -13.99 -1.27
C LEU A 329 -13.69 -14.15 -1.73
N TYR A 330 -12.81 -14.55 -0.81
CA TYR A 330 -11.43 -14.93 -1.12
C TYR A 330 -11.20 -16.41 -0.79
N ALA A 331 -10.49 -17.14 -1.66
CA ALA A 331 -10.00 -18.48 -1.37
C ALA A 331 -8.64 -18.75 -2.03
N ASN A 332 -7.89 -19.74 -1.54
CA ASN A 332 -6.67 -20.17 -2.22
C ASN A 332 -7.00 -20.85 -3.55
N ASN A 333 -7.96 -21.78 -3.54
CA ASN A 333 -8.45 -22.42 -4.76
C ASN A 333 -9.96 -22.63 -4.65
N LEU A 334 -10.61 -22.81 -5.80
CA LEU A 334 -12.01 -23.16 -5.91
C LEU A 334 -12.13 -24.40 -6.79
N TYR A 335 -12.43 -25.53 -6.15
CA TYR A 335 -12.55 -26.83 -6.78
C TYR A 335 -13.98 -27.35 -6.64
N SER A 336 -14.72 -27.28 -7.74
CA SER A 336 -16.12 -27.71 -7.76
C SER A 336 -16.44 -28.48 -9.02
N LYS A 337 -16.92 -29.72 -8.87
CA LYS A 337 -17.40 -30.48 -10.04
C LYS A 337 -18.72 -29.93 -10.57
N SER A 338 -19.61 -29.44 -9.70
CA SER A 338 -20.94 -28.95 -10.07
C SER A 338 -21.53 -27.98 -9.05
N GLY A 339 -22.65 -27.34 -9.38
CA GLY A 339 -23.40 -26.47 -8.45
C GLY A 339 -23.39 -24.99 -8.84
N THR A 340 -23.81 -24.14 -7.92
CA THR A 340 -23.91 -22.68 -8.09
C THR A 340 -23.10 -21.94 -7.02
N ILE A 341 -22.25 -21.03 -7.45
CA ILE A 341 -21.56 -20.08 -6.59
C ILE A 341 -22.06 -18.69 -6.94
N SER A 342 -22.75 -18.04 -6.01
CA SER A 342 -23.32 -16.71 -6.20
C SER A 342 -22.66 -15.73 -5.24
N VAL A 343 -22.02 -14.68 -5.76
CA VAL A 343 -21.35 -13.66 -4.96
C VAL A 343 -21.94 -12.31 -5.29
N LEU A 344 -22.65 -11.69 -4.33
CA LEU A 344 -23.03 -10.29 -4.39
C LEU A 344 -21.92 -9.46 -3.72
N GLY A 345 -20.99 -8.94 -4.51
CA GLY A 345 -19.76 -8.29 -4.03
C GLY A 345 -18.59 -8.55 -4.96
N ALA A 346 -17.57 -9.28 -4.53
CA ALA A 346 -16.41 -9.59 -5.39
C ALA A 346 -15.85 -10.98 -5.08
N LEU A 347 -15.24 -11.63 -6.08
CA LEU A 347 -14.64 -12.95 -5.95
C LEU A 347 -13.16 -12.90 -6.35
N ALA A 348 -12.28 -13.39 -5.47
CA ALA A 348 -10.84 -13.44 -5.66
C ALA A 348 -10.29 -14.83 -5.34
N ILE A 349 -9.63 -15.47 -6.30
CA ILE A 349 -9.05 -16.82 -6.14
C ILE A 349 -7.53 -16.72 -6.32
N ALA A 350 -6.75 -17.05 -5.29
CA ALA A 350 -5.29 -16.87 -5.31
C ALA A 350 -4.51 -17.95 -6.08
N GLY A 351 -5.19 -19.03 -6.44
CA GLY A 351 -4.72 -20.14 -7.23
C GLY A 351 -5.75 -20.41 -8.32
N ASP A 352 -6.30 -21.61 -8.33
CA ASP A 352 -7.04 -22.12 -9.48
C ASP A 352 -8.54 -22.17 -9.24
N LEU A 353 -9.31 -21.92 -10.30
CA LEU A 353 -10.75 -22.22 -10.36
C LEU A 353 -10.95 -23.37 -11.33
N ASP A 354 -11.36 -24.53 -10.83
CA ASP A 354 -11.51 -25.74 -11.65
C ASP A 354 -12.44 -26.79 -10.99
N ALA A 355 -12.56 -27.98 -11.58
CA ALA A 355 -13.17 -29.15 -10.96
C ALA A 355 -12.30 -29.76 -9.87
N ALA A 356 -10.97 -29.76 -10.02
CA ALA A 356 -10.03 -30.15 -8.98
C ALA A 356 -8.59 -29.63 -9.22
N ALA A 357 -7.63 -30.09 -8.42
CA ALA A 357 -6.25 -29.66 -8.54
C ALA A 357 -5.58 -30.21 -9.82
N LEU A 358 -4.66 -29.44 -10.41
CA LEU A 358 -3.83 -29.91 -11.54
C LEU A 358 -3.09 -31.19 -11.18
N GLY A 359 -2.99 -32.11 -12.14
CA GLY A 359 -2.34 -33.40 -11.90
C GLY A 359 -3.21 -34.44 -11.22
N GLN A 360 -4.39 -34.06 -10.70
CA GLN A 360 -5.30 -35.02 -10.10
C GLN A 360 -5.90 -35.93 -11.18
N THR A 361 -5.81 -37.23 -10.95
CA THR A 361 -6.39 -38.23 -11.84
C THR A 361 -7.84 -38.48 -11.44
N PHE A 362 -8.74 -38.49 -12.42
CA PHE A 362 -10.14 -38.85 -12.20
C PHE A 362 -10.45 -40.21 -12.81
N SER A 363 -11.25 -41.00 -12.10
CA SER A 363 -11.89 -42.18 -12.67
C SER A 363 -13.00 -41.72 -13.61
N ASN A 364 -12.88 -42.03 -14.90
CA ASN A 364 -13.91 -41.71 -15.88
C ASN A 364 -15.24 -42.37 -15.51
N PHE A 365 -16.34 -41.63 -15.68
CA PHE A 365 -17.68 -42.06 -15.30
C PHE A 365 -18.19 -43.25 -16.12
N ASP A 366 -17.60 -43.51 -17.29
CA ASP A 366 -18.01 -44.58 -18.21
C ASP A 366 -17.04 -45.78 -18.30
N GLY A 367 -15.86 -45.71 -17.68
CA GLY A 367 -14.84 -46.76 -17.75
C GLY A 367 -14.25 -47.07 -19.14
N THR A 368 -14.63 -46.31 -20.18
CA THR A 368 -14.19 -46.53 -21.58
C THR A 368 -13.03 -45.64 -21.99
N GLN A 369 -12.83 -44.53 -21.29
CA GLN A 369 -11.72 -43.61 -21.50
C GLN A 369 -10.58 -43.92 -20.50
N PRO A 370 -9.30 -43.81 -20.89
CA PRO A 370 -8.19 -43.89 -19.94
C PRO A 370 -8.29 -42.77 -18.91
N ASN A 371 -7.98 -43.08 -17.65
CA ASN A 371 -7.91 -42.08 -16.58
C ASN A 371 -7.12 -40.86 -17.05
N ALA A 372 -7.81 -39.73 -17.19
CA ALA A 372 -7.17 -38.49 -17.60
C ALA A 372 -6.67 -37.72 -16.39
N VAL A 373 -5.65 -36.92 -16.61
CA VAL A 373 -5.05 -36.04 -15.60
C VAL A 373 -5.64 -34.65 -15.79
N ASN A 374 -6.10 -34.03 -14.71
CA ASN A 374 -6.62 -32.66 -14.75
C ASN A 374 -5.59 -31.68 -15.34
N GLY A 375 -5.99 -30.95 -16.38
CA GLY A 375 -5.17 -30.01 -17.12
C GLY A 375 -5.90 -28.70 -17.43
N LYS A 376 -5.14 -27.63 -17.71
CA LYS A 376 -5.65 -26.26 -17.91
C LYS A 376 -6.54 -26.06 -19.15
N THR A 377 -6.71 -27.08 -19.99
CA THR A 377 -7.39 -26.98 -21.30
C THR A 377 -8.57 -27.93 -21.42
N ASP A 378 -8.98 -28.56 -20.32
CA ASP A 378 -9.93 -29.66 -20.35
C ASP A 378 -11.35 -29.18 -20.68
N ALA A 379 -11.71 -27.91 -20.41
CA ALA A 379 -12.97 -27.33 -20.91
C ALA A 379 -13.13 -27.28 -22.43
N THR A 380 -12.06 -27.45 -23.22
CA THR A 380 -12.13 -27.49 -24.70
C THR A 380 -11.93 -28.90 -25.29
N ASN A 381 -11.58 -29.90 -24.47
CA ASN A 381 -11.41 -31.29 -24.90
C ASN A 381 -12.72 -32.14 -24.88
N GLY A 382 -13.22 -32.42 -26.09
CA GLY A 382 -14.33 -33.32 -26.47
C GLY A 382 -14.74 -34.40 -25.47
N ALA A 383 -13.74 -35.13 -24.99
CA ALA A 383 -13.87 -36.38 -24.29
C ALA A 383 -13.72 -36.27 -22.76
N LEU A 384 -13.18 -35.16 -22.25
CA LEU A 384 -12.79 -35.01 -20.84
C LEU A 384 -13.68 -34.02 -20.06
N PHE A 385 -14.68 -33.46 -20.72
CA PHE A 385 -15.45 -32.33 -20.21
C PHE A 385 -16.34 -32.56 -18.98
N SER A 386 -16.74 -33.79 -18.67
CA SER A 386 -17.72 -34.05 -17.59
C SER A 386 -17.07 -34.21 -16.22
N THR A 387 -15.75 -34.41 -16.16
CA THR A 387 -15.02 -34.74 -14.92
C THR A 387 -13.87 -33.79 -14.59
N HIS A 388 -13.38 -33.00 -15.57
CA HIS A 388 -12.12 -32.25 -15.47
C HIS A 388 -12.27 -30.72 -15.53
N SER A 389 -13.48 -30.18 -15.70
CA SER A 389 -13.72 -28.73 -15.65
C SER A 389 -14.91 -28.43 -14.76
N MET A 390 -14.95 -27.25 -14.14
CA MET A 390 -16.08 -26.88 -13.29
C MET A 390 -17.40 -26.88 -14.09
N ASN A 391 -18.30 -27.82 -13.80
CA ASN A 391 -19.58 -28.01 -14.49
C ASN A 391 -20.74 -27.41 -13.68
N GLY A 392 -20.62 -26.12 -13.36
CA GLY A 392 -21.55 -25.35 -12.52
C GLY A 392 -21.49 -23.85 -12.83
N SER A 393 -22.42 -23.07 -12.29
CA SER A 393 -22.46 -21.62 -12.53
C SER A 393 -21.67 -20.87 -11.45
N THR A 394 -20.85 -19.92 -11.88
CA THR A 394 -20.28 -18.87 -11.01
C THR A 394 -20.92 -17.55 -11.41
N HIS A 395 -21.78 -17.03 -10.55
CA HIS A 395 -22.48 -15.78 -10.73
C HIS A 395 -21.90 -14.75 -9.77
N VAL A 396 -21.26 -13.71 -10.30
CA VAL A 396 -20.80 -12.58 -9.51
C VAL A 396 -21.63 -11.36 -9.88
N VAL A 397 -22.31 -10.77 -8.91
CA VAL A 397 -22.91 -9.44 -9.06
C VAL A 397 -22.03 -8.49 -8.31
N TYR A 398 -21.22 -7.76 -9.03
CA TYR A 398 -20.38 -6.73 -8.47
C TYR A 398 -21.23 -5.66 -7.78
N ASP A 399 -20.99 -5.47 -6.49
CA ASP A 399 -21.63 -4.45 -5.68
C ASP A 399 -20.61 -3.85 -4.70
N PRO A 400 -20.09 -2.64 -4.96
CA PRO A 400 -19.10 -2.00 -4.11
C PRO A 400 -19.65 -1.73 -2.71
N THR A 401 -20.97 -1.58 -2.55
CA THR A 401 -21.59 -1.31 -1.25
C THR A 401 -21.54 -2.53 -0.33
N LYS A 402 -21.33 -3.74 -0.87
CA LYS A 402 -21.17 -4.98 -0.08
C LYS A 402 -19.75 -5.24 0.35
N LEU A 403 -18.78 -4.57 -0.27
CA LEU A 403 -17.39 -4.75 0.08
C LEU A 403 -17.09 -4.03 1.39
N GLY A 404 -16.20 -4.64 2.18
CA GLY A 404 -15.57 -3.93 3.28
C GLY A 404 -14.55 -2.98 2.68
N ASN A 405 -14.42 -1.79 3.25
CA ASN A 405 -13.19 -1.04 3.04
C ASN A 405 -12.02 -1.91 3.53
N PRO A 406 -10.85 -1.88 2.87
CA PRO A 406 -9.69 -2.62 3.34
C PRO A 406 -9.51 -2.32 4.83
N ILE A 407 -9.31 -3.39 5.62
CA ILE A 407 -9.29 -3.31 7.08
C ILE A 407 -8.31 -2.19 7.45
N PRO A 408 -8.79 -1.07 8.06
CA PRO A 408 -7.88 -0.01 8.44
C PRO A 408 -6.85 -0.63 9.38
N PRO A 409 -5.54 -0.40 9.15
CA PRO A 409 -4.53 -0.99 10.01
C PRO A 409 -4.84 -0.64 11.46
N GLY A 410 -4.88 -1.65 12.32
CA GLY A 410 -4.70 -1.48 13.77
C GLY A 410 -3.27 -1.07 14.12
N GLY A 411 -2.49 -0.56 13.16
CA GLY A 411 -1.15 -0.03 13.36
C GLY A 411 -1.27 1.29 14.08
N SER A 412 -1.07 1.26 15.40
CA SER A 412 -0.73 2.44 16.18
C SER A 412 0.32 3.27 15.44
N ALA A 413 0.14 4.60 15.38
CA ALA A 413 1.14 5.54 14.91
C ALA A 413 2.53 5.36 15.56
N SER A 414 2.63 4.61 16.66
CA SER A 414 3.90 4.19 17.27
C SER A 414 4.76 3.25 16.41
N GLN A 415 4.29 2.77 15.26
CA GLN A 415 5.08 1.93 14.33
C GLN A 415 5.92 2.74 13.33
N PHE A 416 5.83 4.07 13.32
CA PHE A 416 6.82 4.93 12.67
C PHE A 416 8.14 4.87 13.45
N LYS A 417 8.88 3.75 13.32
CA LYS A 417 10.28 3.74 13.69
C LYS A 417 11.02 4.60 12.68
N ALA A 418 11.39 5.82 13.09
CA ALA A 418 12.40 6.61 12.39
C ALA A 418 13.63 5.73 12.16
N GLY A 419 13.82 5.27 10.92
CA GLY A 419 14.68 4.13 10.63
C GLY A 419 15.31 4.20 9.25
N LEU A 420 16.38 4.99 9.13
CA LEU A 420 17.69 4.68 8.53
C LEU A 420 18.38 6.00 8.20
N TRP A 421 19.33 6.36 9.06
CA TRP A 421 20.14 7.55 8.96
C TRP A 421 21.19 7.35 7.87
N ARG A 422 21.14 8.18 6.83
CA ARG A 422 22.28 8.40 5.94
C ARG A 422 22.79 9.81 6.17
N ASP A 423 23.84 9.92 6.98
CA ASP A 423 24.71 11.10 6.95
C ASP A 423 25.32 11.18 5.54
N PHE A 424 25.14 12.33 4.87
CA PHE A 424 25.89 12.69 3.67
C PHE A 424 26.86 13.81 4.00
#